data_AF-A0A7Y4XZ41-F1
#
_entry.id   AF-A0A7Y4XZ41-F1
#
_cell.length_a   1.000
_cell.length_b   1.000
_cell.length_c   1.000
_cell.angle_alpha   90.00
_cell.angle_beta   90.00
_cell.angle_gamma   90.00
#
_symmetry.space_group_name_H-M   'P 1'
#
loop_
_entity.id
_entity.type
_entity.pdbx_description
1 polymer ?
#
loop_
_entity_poly.entity_id
_entity_poly.type
_entity_poly.pdbx_seq_one_letter_code
_entity_poly.pdbx_strand_id
1 'polypeptide(L)'
;MKILSKLIVIIGCITLLTACNKGNEIAGRSQSSVSKSARYIKERLPADKRLEFEVSFFAIRDSFKDGDAFLKEVDGKNPDQIIAIGKTIYEERKKAGVAEFAKYPTWEAMIANFSKERSSQGSKPSDSRDKATRSTIYKL
;
A
#
# COMPACT_ATOMS: atom_id res chain seq x y z
N MET A 1 24.07 17.72 -30.06
CA MET A 1 24.82 16.87 -29.10
C MET A 1 25.02 17.47 -27.69
N LYS A 2 24.59 18.70 -27.39
CA LYS A 2 24.77 19.30 -26.02
C LYS A 2 23.58 19.09 -25.07
N ILE A 3 22.44 18.62 -25.60
CA ILE A 3 21.20 18.39 -24.85
C ILE A 3 21.09 16.93 -24.35
N LEU A 4 21.71 15.96 -25.04
CA LEU A 4 21.75 14.56 -24.58
C LEU A 4 22.68 14.38 -23.36
N SER A 5 23.79 15.12 -23.28
CA SER A 5 24.71 15.01 -22.14
C SER A 5 24.11 15.50 -20.81
N LYS A 6 23.09 16.35 -20.83
CA LYS A 6 22.44 16.84 -19.59
C LYS A 6 21.46 15.83 -19.00
N LEU A 7 20.84 15.00 -19.84
CA LEU A 7 19.92 13.93 -19.40
C LEU A 7 20.65 12.78 -18.71
N ILE A 8 21.86 12.44 -19.18
CA ILE A 8 22.66 11.34 -18.62
C ILE A 8 23.17 11.66 -17.19
N VAL A 9 23.50 12.93 -16.91
CA VAL A 9 24.00 13.35 -15.59
C VAL A 9 22.91 13.36 -14.52
N ILE A 10 21.65 13.65 -14.90
CA ILE A 10 20.51 13.63 -13.95
C ILE A 10 20.10 12.19 -13.60
N ILE A 11 20.21 11.25 -14.55
CA ILE A 11 19.89 9.83 -14.34
C ILE A 11 20.94 9.13 -13.44
N GLY A 12 22.21 9.54 -13.53
CA GLY A 12 23.29 8.96 -12.73
C GLY A 12 23.23 9.27 -11.22
N CYS A 13 22.59 10.36 -10.80
CA CYS A 13 22.47 10.71 -9.38
C CYS A 13 21.39 9.91 -8.64
N ILE A 14 20.42 9.32 -9.34
CA ILE A 14 19.33 8.55 -8.72
C ILE A 14 19.79 7.13 -8.35
N THR A 15 20.74 6.57 -9.09
CA THR A 15 21.22 5.19 -8.89
C THR A 15 22.17 5.01 -7.70
N LEU A 16 22.66 6.10 -7.10
CA LEU A 16 23.56 6.04 -5.93
C LEU A 16 22.81 6.00 -4.58
N LEU A 17 21.50 6.20 -4.56
CA LEU A 17 20.67 6.13 -3.35
C LEU A 17 20.07 4.74 -3.07
N THR A 18 20.32 3.75 -3.94
CA THR A 18 19.80 2.38 -3.80
C THR A 18 20.77 1.40 -3.12
N ALA A 19 21.92 1.88 -2.62
CA ALA A 19 22.86 1.05 -1.89
C ALA A 19 22.48 0.99 -0.39
N CYS A 20 22.03 -0.19 0.07
CA CYS A 20 21.68 -0.57 1.45
C CYS A 20 20.33 -0.05 2.02
N ASN A 21 19.19 -0.44 1.42
CA ASN A 21 17.86 -0.17 2.00
C ASN A 21 16.97 -1.41 2.19
N LYS A 22 17.55 -2.59 2.41
CA LYS A 22 16.79 -3.86 2.65
C LYS A 22 15.78 -3.77 3.81
N GLY A 23 15.98 -2.85 4.75
CA GLY A 23 15.05 -2.62 5.86
C GLY A 23 13.73 -1.96 5.43
N ASN A 24 13.63 -1.49 4.19
CA ASN A 24 12.47 -0.82 3.63
C ASN A 24 11.89 -1.56 2.42
N GLU A 25 12.16 -2.85 2.30
CA GLU A 25 11.69 -3.73 1.22
C GLU A 25 10.77 -4.82 1.78
N ILE A 26 9.86 -5.31 0.93
CA ILE A 26 9.02 -6.45 1.27
C ILE A 26 9.85 -7.74 1.24
N ALA A 27 9.73 -8.55 2.29
CA ALA A 27 10.39 -9.84 2.39
C ALA A 27 9.46 -10.95 1.89
N GLY A 28 9.62 -11.36 0.63
CA GLY A 28 8.82 -12.34 -0.10
C GLY A 28 9.06 -13.81 0.25
N ARG A 29 9.99 -14.14 1.15
CA ARG A 29 10.33 -15.54 1.49
C ARG A 29 9.15 -16.40 2.00
N SER A 30 8.11 -15.79 2.57
CA SER A 30 6.87 -16.44 2.99
C SER A 30 5.75 -15.43 3.21
N GLN A 31 4.50 -15.91 3.30
CA GLN A 31 3.34 -15.05 3.60
C GLN A 31 3.49 -14.31 4.93
N SER A 32 4.10 -14.96 5.93
CA SER A 32 4.36 -14.36 7.24
C SER A 32 5.39 -13.23 7.14
N SER A 33 6.46 -13.42 6.36
CA SER A 33 7.47 -12.36 6.21
C SER A 33 6.93 -11.18 5.42
N VAL A 34 6.15 -11.42 4.37
CA VAL A 34 5.52 -10.36 3.58
C VAL A 34 4.60 -9.52 4.46
N SER A 35 3.74 -10.17 5.24
CA SER A 35 2.80 -9.48 6.13
C SER A 35 3.54 -8.65 7.19
N LYS A 36 4.61 -9.20 7.77
CA LYS A 36 5.43 -8.51 8.78
C LYS A 36 6.18 -7.32 8.19
N SER A 37 6.86 -7.48 7.04
CA SER A 37 7.59 -6.40 6.38
C SER A 37 6.63 -5.32 5.87
N ALA A 38 5.51 -5.70 5.28
CA ALA A 38 4.49 -4.75 4.81
C ALA A 38 3.96 -3.90 5.96
N ARG A 39 3.67 -4.51 7.12
CA ARG A 39 3.26 -3.78 8.33
C ARG A 39 4.35 -2.82 8.80
N TYR A 40 5.59 -3.30 8.92
CA TYR A 40 6.74 -2.51 9.36
C TYR A 40 6.99 -1.28 8.46
N ILE A 41 6.91 -1.49 7.15
CA ILE A 41 6.98 -0.42 6.14
C ILE A 41 5.83 0.57 6.33
N LYS A 42 4.59 0.07 6.37
CA LYS A 42 3.37 0.89 6.48
C LYS A 42 3.42 1.83 7.69
N GLU A 43 3.89 1.36 8.83
CA GLU A 43 4.00 2.13 10.07
C GLU A 43 4.98 3.32 9.96
N ARG A 44 6.00 3.22 9.10
CA ARG A 44 7.04 4.24 8.90
C ARG A 44 6.72 5.24 7.79
N LEU A 45 5.74 4.92 6.94
CA LEU A 45 5.30 5.82 5.89
C LEU A 45 4.53 7.01 6.46
N PRO A 46 4.67 8.21 5.84
CA PRO A 46 3.78 9.34 6.11
C PRO A 46 2.33 8.97 5.77
N ALA A 47 1.37 9.65 6.40
CA ALA A 47 -0.05 9.30 6.34
C ALA A 47 -0.58 9.14 4.90
N ASP A 48 -0.22 10.06 4.01
CA ASP A 48 -0.67 10.05 2.61
C ASP A 48 -0.17 8.82 1.86
N LYS A 49 1.14 8.53 1.95
CA LYS A 49 1.75 7.35 1.31
C LYS A 49 1.32 6.03 1.95
N ARG A 50 0.94 6.05 3.23
CA ARG A 50 0.52 4.84 3.95
C ARG A 50 -0.71 4.21 3.32
N LEU A 51 -1.70 5.03 2.98
CA LEU A 51 -2.94 4.56 2.36
C LEU A 51 -2.67 4.07 0.93
N GLU A 52 -1.92 4.84 0.14
CA GLU A 52 -1.54 4.44 -1.23
C GLU A 52 -0.81 3.10 -1.26
N PHE A 53 0.17 2.92 -0.36
CA PHE A 53 0.90 1.67 -0.23
C PHE A 53 -0.01 0.50 0.13
N GLU A 54 -0.92 0.68 1.09
CA GLU A 54 -1.84 -0.36 1.54
C GLU A 54 -2.82 -0.79 0.44
N VAL A 55 -3.46 0.19 -0.23
CA VAL A 55 -4.37 -0.07 -1.35
C VAL A 55 -3.62 -0.80 -2.48
N SER A 56 -2.41 -0.35 -2.80
CA SER A 56 -1.59 -0.96 -3.86
C SER A 56 -1.19 -2.39 -3.51
N PHE A 57 -0.73 -2.61 -2.28
CA PHE A 57 -0.34 -3.94 -1.81
C PHE A 57 -1.49 -4.96 -1.91
N PHE A 58 -2.70 -4.56 -1.53
CA PHE A 58 -3.88 -5.41 -1.68
C PHE A 58 -4.31 -5.59 -3.14
N ALA A 59 -4.23 -4.55 -3.97
CA ALA A 59 -4.50 -4.66 -5.40
C ALA A 59 -3.57 -5.67 -6.08
N ILE A 60 -2.27 -5.66 -5.73
CA ILE A 60 -1.30 -6.65 -6.19
C ILE A 60 -1.73 -8.04 -5.72
N ARG A 61 -1.93 -8.24 -4.40
CA ARG A 61 -2.33 -9.54 -3.85
C ARG A 61 -3.55 -10.12 -4.55
N ASP A 62 -4.59 -9.31 -4.77
CA ASP A 62 -5.83 -9.75 -5.38
C ASP A 62 -5.69 -10.09 -6.88
N SER A 63 -4.61 -9.64 -7.53
CA SER A 63 -4.29 -9.98 -8.92
C SER A 63 -3.64 -11.36 -9.07
N PHE A 64 -3.21 -11.99 -7.97
CA PHE A 64 -2.58 -13.31 -7.97
C PHE A 64 -3.44 -14.31 -7.20
N LYS A 65 -3.89 -15.37 -7.89
CA LYS A 65 -4.59 -16.49 -7.25
C LYS A 65 -3.63 -17.42 -6.50
N ASP A 66 -2.41 -17.54 -7.01
CA ASP A 66 -1.34 -18.33 -6.41
C ASP A 66 -0.53 -17.47 -5.42
N GLY A 67 -0.38 -18.00 -4.21
CA GLY A 67 0.39 -17.36 -3.16
C GLY A 67 1.87 -17.22 -3.52
N ASP A 68 2.48 -18.20 -4.18
CA ASP A 68 3.91 -18.18 -4.48
C ASP A 68 4.23 -17.18 -5.59
N ALA A 69 3.36 -17.05 -6.60
CA ALA A 69 3.46 -16.00 -7.60
C ALA A 69 3.37 -14.60 -6.96
N PHE A 70 2.44 -14.40 -6.02
CA PHE A 70 2.34 -13.15 -5.26
C PHE A 70 3.63 -12.87 -4.47
N LEU A 71 4.15 -13.87 -3.74
CA LEU A 71 5.37 -13.74 -2.94
C LEU A 71 6.56 -13.29 -3.79
N LYS A 72 6.75 -13.92 -4.95
CA LYS A 72 7.79 -13.56 -5.91
C LYS A 72 7.58 -12.18 -6.50
N GLU A 73 6.34 -11.81 -6.80
CA GLU A 73 6.04 -10.49 -7.32
C GLU A 73 6.42 -9.43 -6.28
N VAL A 74 6.06 -9.56 -5.00
CA VAL A 74 6.33 -8.47 -4.05
C VAL A 74 7.74 -8.47 -3.45
N ASP A 75 8.50 -9.57 -3.55
CA ASP A 75 9.82 -9.68 -2.93
C ASP A 75 10.80 -8.59 -3.37
N GLY A 76 11.53 -8.02 -2.41
CA GLY A 76 12.53 -6.98 -2.65
C GLY A 76 11.96 -5.63 -3.10
N LYS A 77 10.64 -5.49 -3.26
CA LYS A 77 10.04 -4.22 -3.66
C LYS A 77 9.93 -3.26 -2.48
N ASN A 78 10.31 -2.02 -2.72
CA ASN A 78 10.14 -0.91 -1.80
C ASN A 78 8.72 -0.30 -1.92
N PRO A 79 8.34 0.64 -1.03
CA PRO A 79 6.97 1.16 -0.99
C PRO A 79 6.58 1.89 -2.28
N ASP A 80 7.50 2.66 -2.86
CA ASP A 80 7.23 3.42 -4.08
C ASP A 80 7.04 2.50 -5.29
N GLN A 81 7.77 1.38 -5.34
CA GLN A 81 7.57 0.34 -6.37
C GLN A 81 6.23 -0.37 -6.21
N ILE A 82 5.84 -0.70 -4.97
CA ILE A 82 4.51 -1.28 -4.69
C ILE A 82 3.40 -0.32 -5.13
N ILE A 83 3.54 0.98 -4.82
CA ILE A 83 2.58 2.01 -5.25
C ILE A 83 2.53 2.12 -6.77
N ALA A 84 3.68 2.14 -7.44
CA ALA A 84 3.74 2.22 -8.90
C ALA A 84 3.01 1.05 -9.57
N ILE A 85 3.17 -0.17 -9.06
CA ILE A 85 2.46 -1.35 -9.57
C ILE A 85 0.96 -1.23 -9.31
N GLY A 86 0.55 -0.77 -8.12
CA GLY A 86 -0.86 -0.52 -7.81
C GLY A 86 -1.52 0.45 -8.78
N LYS A 87 -0.82 1.53 -9.17
CA LYS A 87 -1.29 2.47 -10.20
C LYS A 87 -1.45 1.80 -11.56
N THR A 88 -0.51 0.95 -11.96
CA THR A 88 -0.62 0.16 -13.21
C THR A 88 -1.85 -0.75 -13.18
N ILE A 89 -2.05 -1.50 -12.09
CA ILE A 89 -3.22 -2.37 -11.91
C ILE A 89 -4.53 -1.57 -11.96
N TYR A 90 -4.57 -0.38 -11.36
CA TYR A 90 -5.73 0.51 -11.44
C TYR A 90 -6.06 0.87 -12.89
N GLU A 91 -5.07 1.31 -13.67
CA GLU A 91 -5.27 1.68 -15.07
C GLU A 91 -5.71 0.46 -15.91
N GLU A 92 -5.15 -0.71 -15.66
CA GLU A 92 -5.54 -1.95 -16.32
C GLU A 92 -7.00 -2.33 -16.00
N ARG A 93 -7.39 -2.32 -14.72
CA ARG A 93 -8.76 -2.65 -14.28
C ARG A 93 -9.79 -1.63 -14.76
N LYS A 94 -9.41 -0.35 -14.82
CA LYS A 94 -10.23 0.72 -15.39
C LYS A 94 -10.46 0.50 -16.88
N LYS A 95 -9.40 0.20 -17.64
CA LYS A 95 -9.49 -0.14 -19.08
C LYS A 95 -10.31 -1.39 -19.33
N ALA A 96 -10.23 -2.37 -18.43
CA ALA A 96 -11.03 -3.59 -18.47
C ALA A 96 -12.52 -3.38 -18.10
N GLY A 97 -12.93 -2.16 -17.72
CA GLY A 97 -14.32 -1.84 -17.41
C GLY A 97 -14.81 -2.38 -16.07
N VAL A 98 -13.90 -2.67 -15.13
CA VAL A 98 -14.30 -3.13 -13.79
C VAL A 98 -15.03 -1.98 -13.07
N ALA A 99 -16.32 -2.20 -12.76
CA ALA A 99 -17.24 -1.16 -12.27
C ALA A 99 -16.71 -0.41 -11.03
N GLU A 100 -15.99 -1.11 -10.15
CA GLU A 100 -15.40 -0.53 -8.94
C GLU A 100 -14.34 0.54 -9.23
N PHE A 101 -13.58 0.39 -10.31
CA PHE A 101 -12.50 1.30 -10.70
C PHE A 101 -12.96 2.37 -11.70
N ALA A 102 -13.94 2.03 -12.54
CA ALA A 102 -14.49 2.92 -13.56
C ALA A 102 -15.15 4.19 -12.98
N LYS A 103 -15.67 4.11 -11.75
CA LYS A 103 -16.31 5.26 -11.07
C LYS A 103 -15.33 6.37 -10.65
N TYR A 104 -14.02 6.11 -10.66
CA TYR A 104 -13.02 7.08 -10.28
C TYR A 104 -12.30 7.65 -11.52
N PRO A 105 -12.23 8.99 -11.67
CA PRO A 105 -11.58 9.61 -12.82
C PRO A 105 -10.05 9.44 -12.78
N THR A 106 -9.45 9.40 -11.60
CA THR A 106 -8.01 9.23 -11.38
C THR A 106 -7.72 8.32 -10.20
N TRP A 107 -6.49 7.81 -10.11
CA TRP A 107 -5.98 7.09 -8.95
C TRP A 107 -6.15 7.91 -7.67
N GLU A 108 -5.80 9.20 -7.71
CA GLU A 108 -5.87 10.11 -6.57
C GLU A 108 -7.32 10.29 -6.09
N ALA A 109 -8.28 10.33 -7.00
CA ALA A 109 -9.70 10.39 -6.64
C ALA A 109 -10.17 9.12 -5.92
N MET A 110 -9.67 7.95 -6.35
CA MET A 110 -9.94 6.67 -5.69
C MET A 110 -9.35 6.64 -4.27
N ILE A 111 -8.08 7.04 -4.12
CA ILE A 111 -7.40 7.08 -2.82
C ILE A 111 -8.07 8.07 -1.87
N ALA A 112 -8.45 9.25 -2.36
CA ALA A 112 -9.20 10.23 -1.58
C ALA A 112 -10.54 9.68 -1.08
N ASN A 113 -11.23 8.87 -1.89
CA ASN A 113 -12.46 8.21 -1.47
C ASN A 113 -12.21 7.18 -0.36
N PHE A 114 -11.19 6.31 -0.52
CA PHE A 114 -10.80 5.37 0.54
C PHE A 114 -10.41 6.06 1.84
N SER A 115 -9.75 7.22 1.76
CA SER A 115 -9.42 8.03 2.93
C SER A 115 -10.69 8.50 3.65
N LYS A 116 -11.69 9.01 2.90
CA LYS A 116 -12.96 9.47 3.46
C LYS A 116 -13.75 8.34 4.13
N GLU A 117 -13.82 7.17 3.48
CA GLU A 117 -14.50 5.99 4.02
C GLU A 117 -13.86 5.49 5.32
N ARG A 118 -12.54 5.52 5.42
CA ARG A 118 -11.84 5.14 6.66
C ARG A 118 -12.11 6.13 7.79
N SER A 119 -12.15 7.43 7.49
CA SER A 119 -12.49 8.46 8.47
C SER A 119 -13.93 8.34 8.98
N SER A 120 -14.90 7.96 8.13
CA SER A 120 -16.30 7.78 8.53
C SER A 120 -16.54 6.48 9.32
N GLN A 121 -15.70 5.46 9.16
CA GLN A 121 -15.77 4.22 9.94
C GLN A 121 -15.21 4.35 11.36
N GLY A 122 -14.26 5.26 11.58
CA GLY A 122 -13.61 5.49 12.88
C GLY A 122 -14.48 6.20 13.93
N SER A 123 -15.66 6.72 13.55
CA SER A 123 -16.55 7.48 14.42
C SER A 123 -17.75 6.69 14.94
N LYS A 124 -17.66 5.35 15.06
CA LYS A 124 -18.69 4.59 15.78
C LYS A 124 -18.67 5.01 17.25
N PRO A 125 -19.79 5.52 17.81
CA PRO A 125 -19.90 5.74 19.25
C PRO A 125 -19.64 4.42 19.96
N SER A 126 -18.87 4.45 21.06
CA SER A 126 -18.78 3.32 21.98
C SER A 126 -20.19 2.81 22.29
N ASP A 127 -20.46 1.54 22.00
CA ASP A 127 -21.74 0.92 22.37
C ASP A 127 -21.85 0.98 23.90
N SER A 128 -22.95 1.53 24.40
CA SER A 128 -23.25 1.66 25.83
C SER A 128 -23.20 0.31 26.55
N ARG A 129 -23.35 -0.81 25.83
CA ARG A 129 -23.24 -2.18 26.34
C ARG A 129 -21.84 -2.55 26.80
N ASP A 130 -20.78 -1.97 26.23
CA ASP A 130 -19.39 -2.26 26.62
C ASP A 130 -18.99 -1.66 27.98
N LYS A 131 -19.74 -0.66 28.47
CA LYS A 131 -19.53 -0.10 29.82
C LYS A 131 -20.10 -0.99 30.94
N ALA A 132 -21.17 -1.74 30.69
CA ALA A 132 -21.87 -2.52 31.71
C ALA A 132 -21.11 -3.79 32.14
N THR A 133 -20.35 -4.40 31.24
CA THR A 133 -19.55 -5.61 31.51
C THR A 133 -18.28 -5.35 32.31
N ARG A 134 -17.76 -4.11 32.31
CA ARG A 134 -16.53 -3.77 33.06
C ARG A 134 -16.78 -3.58 34.55
N SER A 135 -18.01 -3.23 34.97
CA SER A 135 -18.34 -2.95 36.37
C SER A 135 -18.62 -4.18 37.23
N THR A 136 -18.86 -5.35 36.62
CA THR A 136 -19.19 -6.59 37.36
C THR A 136 -17.98 -7.50 37.60
N ILE A 137 -16.86 -7.29 36.90
CA ILE A 137 -15.67 -8.16 37.01
C ILE A 137 -14.78 -7.79 38.22
N TYR A 138 -14.89 -6.58 38.78
CA TYR A 138 -14.06 -6.10 39.91
C TYR A 138 -14.78 -6.10 41.27
N LYS A 139 -15.88 -6.84 41.43
CA LYS A 139 -16.47 -7.11 42.75
C LYS A 139 -16.14 -8.54 43.18
N LEU A 140 -14.93 -8.73 43.70
CA LEU A 140 -14.54 -9.82 44.58
C LEU A 140 -13.86 -9.21 45.79
#